data_AF-A0A5R9JD46-F1
#
_entry.id   AF-A0A5R9JD46-F1
#
_cell.length_a   1.000
_cell.length_b   1.000
_cell.length_c   1.000
_cell.angle_alpha   90.00
_cell.angle_beta   90.00
_cell.angle_gamma   90.00
#
_symmetry.space_group_name_H-M   'P 1'
#
loop_
_entity.id
_entity.type
_entity.pdbx_description
1 polymer ?
#
loop_
_entity_poly.entity_id
_entity_poly.type
_entity_poly.pdbx_seq_one_letter_code
_entity_poly.pdbx_strand_id
1 'polypeptide(L)'
;MVSYRHLLPDPVFECDRLWYLRTGARQAVVLKHRDGAPIDGFGSGWEPVLAYDGLDPVYLLAFEAATGARATWIVSMDGRRLGDRLSDLGPADRDALQMSVRARGLALPEGLIGDGLQFIEARLRREILALADAAPSEARPAGFAAPGDLRCFARNPPVPDAASFTFGAGWSRQENAPPRAVASPCAAGLPMVPASSRRLLSVTLLPLQAEVSLPDEIAILADGVLVGTARLDPRWQRDGARYAFWLRPTHGSPRDLALEFRHAGGFDLAGLELSLGNRPAPAAGGDAELMQLFENLGDNCEFGLVQRHFAAEPVGLLRFAGLGDVYRLIRLLDDRFGNLGEPGSLRTIVVGGEYWIQDRIYGIAYHTFRTQHDSDAETVLHDNEIKTRYLARKLGEDLEDGEKIFVYKRAVTQDRHEILALHAALNQFGTSNKLFWVTPADARHQPGEVEWVSDRLLRGYLDTISLSNAHDFDPDLWLLLCRTAAAAFDAAQS
;
A
#
# COMPACT_ATOMS: atom_id res chain seq x y z
N MET A 1 18.20 -1.97 10.36
CA MET A 1 17.76 -2.39 9.00
C MET A 1 18.51 -1.55 7.99
N VAL A 2 19.41 -2.16 7.23
CA VAL A 2 20.09 -1.48 6.11
C VAL A 2 19.06 -1.35 4.99
N SER A 3 18.82 -0.13 4.51
CA SER A 3 17.88 0.14 3.41
C SER A 3 18.48 -0.38 2.09
N TYR A 4 17.84 -1.35 1.46
CA TYR A 4 18.29 -1.99 0.21
C TYR A 4 18.06 -1.09 -1.03
N ARG A 5 18.48 0.17 -0.98
CA ARG A 5 18.45 1.13 -2.11
C ARG A 5 19.47 0.82 -3.22
N HIS A 6 20.20 -0.29 -3.12
CA HIS A 6 21.51 -0.46 -3.77
C HIS A 6 21.59 -1.54 -4.86
N LEU A 7 20.46 -2.15 -5.20
CA LEU A 7 20.40 -3.20 -6.22
C LEU A 7 19.54 -2.70 -7.37
N LEU A 8 20.16 -2.58 -8.55
CA LEU A 8 19.46 -2.22 -9.78
C LEU A 8 19.10 -3.52 -10.52
N PRO A 9 17.81 -3.81 -10.75
CA PRO A 9 17.42 -4.82 -11.73
C PRO A 9 17.88 -4.33 -13.12
N ASP A 10 18.47 -5.23 -13.92
CA ASP A 10 19.10 -4.92 -15.20
C ASP A 10 20.17 -3.83 -15.10
N PRO A 11 21.26 -4.11 -14.36
CA PRO A 11 22.28 -3.12 -14.06
C PRO A 11 23.00 -2.63 -15.31
N VAL A 12 22.93 -3.39 -16.39
CA VAL A 12 23.70 -3.17 -17.60
C VAL A 12 22.79 -3.28 -18.81
N PHE A 13 22.94 -2.36 -19.77
CA PHE A 13 22.18 -2.35 -21.01
C PHE A 13 23.07 -2.00 -22.21
N GLU A 14 22.69 -2.45 -23.39
CA GLU A 14 23.38 -2.16 -24.65
C GLU A 14 22.70 -0.97 -25.36
N CYS A 15 23.49 -0.03 -25.86
CA CYS A 15 23.04 1.06 -26.73
C CYS A 15 24.14 1.41 -27.73
N ASP A 16 23.83 1.47 -29.02
CA ASP A 16 24.79 1.75 -30.10
C ASP A 16 26.05 0.86 -30.08
N ARG A 17 25.87 -0.43 -29.78
CA ARG A 17 26.94 -1.44 -29.61
C ARG A 17 27.90 -1.19 -28.46
N LEU A 18 27.54 -0.30 -27.54
CA LEU A 18 28.27 -0.04 -26.32
C LEU A 18 27.45 -0.52 -25.13
N TRP A 19 28.14 -1.05 -24.13
CA TRP A 19 27.52 -1.46 -22.88
C TRP A 19 27.60 -0.34 -21.86
N TYR A 20 26.49 -0.11 -21.17
CA TYR A 20 26.37 0.91 -20.14
C TYR A 20 26.02 0.27 -18.80
N LEU A 21 26.68 0.73 -17.74
CA LEU A 21 26.30 0.43 -16.37
C LEU A 21 25.36 1.54 -15.88
N ARG A 22 24.17 1.15 -15.44
CA ARG A 22 23.25 2.04 -14.74
C ARG A 22 23.78 2.31 -13.34
N THR A 23 23.91 3.57 -12.99
CA THR A 23 24.45 4.04 -11.71
C THR A 23 23.42 4.94 -11.05
N GLY A 24 22.52 4.34 -10.25
CA GLY A 24 21.35 5.02 -9.70
C GLY A 24 20.28 5.36 -10.74
N ALA A 25 19.35 6.24 -10.38
CA ALA A 25 18.11 6.47 -11.15
C ALA A 25 18.32 7.17 -12.52
N ARG A 26 19.41 7.92 -12.72
CA ARG A 26 19.54 8.83 -13.89
C ARG A 26 20.94 8.88 -14.52
N GLN A 27 21.88 8.09 -14.04
CA GLN A 27 23.22 8.07 -14.61
C GLN A 27 23.49 6.70 -15.22
N ALA A 28 24.06 6.72 -16.41
CA ALA A 28 24.58 5.55 -17.08
C ALA A 28 26.01 5.89 -17.50
N VAL A 29 26.93 4.97 -17.24
CA VAL A 29 28.34 5.14 -17.60
C VAL A 29 28.71 4.06 -18.58
N VAL A 30 29.39 4.44 -19.66
CA VAL A 30 29.93 3.47 -20.63
C VAL A 30 30.88 2.55 -19.90
N LEU A 31 30.60 1.25 -19.96
CA LEU A 31 31.50 0.23 -19.46
C LEU A 31 32.75 0.16 -20.33
N LYS A 32 33.90 0.18 -19.70
CA LYS A 32 35.21 0.17 -20.38
C LYS A 32 36.08 -0.95 -19.84
N HIS A 33 36.90 -1.53 -20.71
CA HIS A 33 38.04 -2.35 -20.35
C HIS A 33 39.06 -1.56 -19.52
N ARG A 34 40.05 -2.26 -18.94
CA ARG A 34 41.04 -1.66 -18.04
C ARG A 34 41.90 -0.58 -18.70
N ASP A 35 42.14 -0.73 -20.00
CA ASP A 35 42.84 0.23 -20.86
C ASP A 35 41.98 1.44 -21.27
N GLY A 36 40.70 1.46 -20.88
CA GLY A 36 39.75 2.52 -21.18
C GLY A 36 38.97 2.33 -22.48
N ALA A 37 39.23 1.28 -23.25
CA ALA A 37 38.46 0.97 -24.45
C ALA A 37 37.01 0.60 -24.05
N PRO A 38 35.98 1.11 -24.74
CA PRO A 38 34.60 0.70 -24.49
C PRO A 38 34.42 -0.80 -24.67
N ILE A 39 33.53 -1.40 -23.86
CA ILE A 39 33.16 -2.81 -24.00
C ILE A 39 32.09 -2.91 -25.09
N ASP A 40 32.37 -3.75 -26.09
CA ASP A 40 31.48 -4.04 -27.23
C ASP A 40 30.73 -5.39 -27.08
N GLY A 41 31.04 -6.15 -26.02
CA GLY A 41 30.38 -7.42 -25.72
C GLY A 41 30.86 -8.03 -24.41
N PHE A 42 29.97 -8.76 -23.74
CA PHE A 42 30.38 -9.76 -22.76
C PHE A 42 30.65 -11.07 -23.49
N GLY A 43 31.71 -11.80 -23.10
CA GLY A 43 32.02 -13.09 -23.72
C GLY A 43 30.78 -13.99 -23.76
N SER A 44 30.63 -14.77 -24.84
CA SER A 44 29.41 -15.55 -25.08
C SER A 44 28.97 -16.35 -23.85
N GLY A 45 27.73 -16.13 -23.43
CA GLY A 45 27.11 -16.86 -22.33
C GLY A 45 27.36 -16.29 -20.94
N TRP A 46 27.90 -15.07 -20.81
CA TRP A 46 27.97 -14.32 -19.56
C TRP A 46 26.92 -13.20 -19.53
N GLU A 47 26.06 -13.22 -18.51
CA GLU A 47 25.03 -12.20 -18.31
C GLU A 47 25.31 -11.40 -17.03
N PRO A 48 25.27 -10.06 -17.07
CA PRO A 48 25.35 -9.23 -15.88
C PRO A 48 24.05 -9.37 -15.08
N VAL A 49 24.16 -9.86 -13.84
CA VAL A 49 22.99 -10.19 -13.00
C VAL A 49 22.73 -9.19 -11.89
N LEU A 50 23.76 -8.45 -11.46
CA LEU A 50 23.65 -7.56 -10.31
C LEU A 50 24.70 -6.46 -10.35
N ALA A 51 24.29 -5.20 -10.16
CA ALA A 51 25.21 -4.15 -9.72
C ALA A 51 24.89 -3.74 -8.28
N TYR A 52 25.93 -3.70 -7.46
CA TYR A 52 25.87 -3.04 -6.17
C TYR A 52 26.33 -1.60 -6.33
N ASP A 53 25.40 -0.67 -6.17
CA ASP A 53 25.73 0.75 -6.04
C ASP A 53 26.00 1.11 -4.57
N GLY A 54 26.92 2.06 -4.35
CA GLY A 54 27.21 2.60 -3.03
C GLY A 54 28.65 2.43 -2.57
N LEU A 55 29.43 1.46 -3.05
CA LEU A 55 30.81 1.27 -2.59
C LEU A 55 31.81 2.31 -3.15
N ASP A 56 31.57 3.61 -2.91
CA ASP A 56 32.44 4.72 -3.34
C ASP A 56 33.92 4.41 -3.08
N PRO A 57 34.79 4.41 -4.11
CA PRO A 57 34.64 4.96 -5.46
C PRO A 57 34.37 3.92 -6.56
N VAL A 58 33.77 2.79 -6.21
CA VAL A 58 33.53 1.68 -7.13
C VAL A 58 32.10 1.14 -7.10
N TYR A 59 31.72 0.50 -8.18
CA TYR A 59 30.60 -0.42 -8.30
C TYR A 59 31.13 -1.85 -8.30
N LEU A 60 30.30 -2.78 -7.81
CA LEU A 60 30.52 -4.21 -8.02
C LEU A 60 29.51 -4.73 -9.02
N LEU A 61 29.98 -5.28 -10.13
CA LEU A 61 29.15 -5.85 -11.19
C LEU A 61 29.36 -7.36 -11.23
N ALA A 62 28.32 -8.12 -10.90
CA ALA A 62 28.34 -9.58 -10.92
C ALA A 62 27.81 -10.13 -12.25
N PHE A 63 28.44 -11.21 -12.71
CA PHE A 63 28.09 -11.95 -13.90
C PHE A 63 27.82 -13.41 -13.57
N GLU A 64 26.87 -14.00 -14.28
CA GLU A 64 26.57 -15.42 -14.22
C GLU A 64 26.57 -15.99 -15.63
N ALA A 65 27.20 -17.14 -15.80
CA ALA A 65 27.20 -17.87 -17.04
C ALA A 65 26.10 -18.93 -17.08
N ALA A 66 25.70 -19.37 -18.27
CA ALA A 66 24.72 -20.46 -18.43
C ALA A 66 25.13 -21.78 -17.73
N THR A 67 26.44 -21.96 -17.50
CA THR A 67 27.00 -23.11 -16.75
C THR A 67 26.89 -22.97 -15.23
N GLY A 68 26.41 -21.82 -14.73
CA GLY A 68 26.44 -21.43 -13.32
C GLY A 68 27.79 -20.87 -12.87
N ALA A 69 28.77 -20.73 -13.77
CA ALA A 69 30.03 -20.05 -13.44
C ALA A 69 29.76 -18.57 -13.14
N ARG A 70 30.52 -18.00 -12.21
CA ARG A 70 30.31 -16.63 -11.75
C ARG A 70 31.60 -15.83 -11.79
N ALA A 71 31.46 -14.53 -12.03
CA ALA A 71 32.56 -13.58 -12.03
C ALA A 71 32.06 -12.24 -11.46
N THR A 72 32.97 -11.49 -10.84
CA THR A 72 32.66 -10.16 -10.31
C THR A 72 33.69 -9.19 -10.83
N TRP A 73 33.24 -8.05 -11.34
CA TRP A 73 34.10 -6.93 -11.71
C TRP A 73 33.98 -5.82 -10.67
N ILE A 74 35.12 -5.19 -10.40
CA ILE A 74 35.18 -3.90 -9.71
C ILE A 74 35.25 -2.83 -10.80
N VAL A 75 34.27 -1.95 -10.83
CA VAL A 75 34.13 -0.91 -11.85
C VAL A 75 34.23 0.45 -11.18
N SER A 76 35.03 1.37 -11.69
CA SER A 76 35.09 2.74 -11.15
C SER A 76 33.80 3.51 -11.47
N MET A 77 33.63 4.65 -10.77
CA MET A 77 32.49 5.55 -10.99
C MET A 77 32.30 6.01 -12.45
N ASP A 78 33.36 6.03 -13.27
CA ASP A 78 33.33 6.40 -14.69
C ASP A 78 33.17 5.22 -15.66
N GLY A 79 32.85 4.03 -15.14
CA GLY A 79 32.55 2.81 -15.90
C GLY A 79 33.77 1.95 -16.27
N ARG A 80 34.98 2.29 -15.82
CA ARG A 80 36.19 1.51 -16.16
C ARG A 80 36.36 0.29 -15.25
N ARG A 81 36.58 -0.89 -15.83
CA ARG A 81 36.94 -2.10 -15.07
C ARG A 81 38.33 -1.93 -14.44
N LEU A 82 38.37 -1.92 -13.11
CA LEU A 82 39.60 -1.80 -12.33
C LEU A 82 40.28 -3.16 -12.10
N GLY A 83 39.48 -4.22 -12.02
CA GLY A 83 39.92 -5.61 -11.88
C GLY A 83 38.81 -6.50 -11.36
N ASP A 84 39.17 -7.72 -10.96
CA ASP A 84 38.22 -8.74 -10.47
C ASP A 84 38.48 -9.08 -8.99
N ARG A 85 39.60 -8.58 -8.45
CA ARG A 85 40.05 -8.79 -7.08
C ARG A 85 40.45 -7.47 -6.45
N LEU A 86 40.36 -7.38 -5.12
CA LEU A 86 40.80 -6.18 -4.37
C LEU A 86 42.30 -5.89 -4.54
N SER A 87 43.09 -6.93 -4.81
CA SER A 87 44.52 -6.81 -5.12
C SER A 87 44.79 -6.06 -6.43
N ASP A 88 43.81 -6.03 -7.34
CA ASP A 88 43.93 -5.39 -8.64
C ASP A 88 43.73 -3.87 -8.56
N LEU A 89 43.14 -3.39 -7.46
CA LEU A 89 42.94 -1.98 -7.17
C LEU A 89 44.26 -1.31 -6.79
N GLY A 90 44.43 -0.07 -7.25
CA GLY A 90 45.50 0.80 -6.76
C GLY A 90 45.33 1.09 -5.26
N PRO A 91 46.40 1.50 -4.54
CA PRO A 91 46.33 1.79 -3.11
C PRO A 91 45.20 2.77 -2.74
N ALA A 92 45.05 3.85 -3.51
CA ALA A 92 44.02 4.87 -3.26
C ALA A 92 42.58 4.33 -3.38
N ASP A 93 42.25 3.61 -4.45
CA ASP A 93 40.91 3.03 -4.65
C ASP A 93 40.61 1.97 -3.58
N ARG A 94 41.62 1.20 -3.18
CA ARG A 94 41.51 0.19 -2.13
C ARG A 94 41.21 0.83 -0.78
N ASP A 95 41.94 1.88 -0.41
CA ASP A 95 41.75 2.60 0.85
C ASP A 95 40.36 3.26 0.91
N ALA A 96 39.94 3.90 -0.19
CA ALA A 96 38.62 4.52 -0.30
C ALA A 96 37.48 3.48 -0.21
N LEU A 97 37.61 2.34 -0.89
CA LEU A 97 36.67 1.22 -0.77
C LEU A 97 36.63 0.68 0.67
N GLN A 98 37.77 0.50 1.32
CA GLN A 98 37.83 0.06 2.72
C GLN A 98 37.14 1.07 3.66
N MET A 99 37.33 2.37 3.44
CA MET A 99 36.63 3.42 4.20
C MET A 99 35.12 3.36 3.97
N SER A 100 34.67 3.19 2.72
CA SER A 100 33.26 3.06 2.33
C SER A 100 32.59 1.85 2.98
N VAL A 101 33.30 0.71 3.01
CA VAL A 101 32.88 -0.51 3.68
C VAL A 101 32.77 -0.31 5.19
N ARG A 102 33.79 0.30 5.83
CA ARG A 102 33.77 0.60 7.27
C ARG A 102 32.66 1.56 7.66
N ALA A 103 32.45 2.63 6.88
CA ALA A 103 31.40 3.62 7.11
C ALA A 103 29.99 3.02 7.08
N ARG A 104 29.81 1.90 6.36
CA ARG A 104 28.55 1.15 6.32
C ARG A 104 28.39 0.09 7.42
N GLY A 105 29.35 -0.03 8.33
CA GLY A 105 29.35 -1.06 9.36
C GLY A 105 29.54 -2.49 8.81
N LEU A 106 30.03 -2.61 7.57
CA LEU A 106 30.40 -3.89 6.99
C LEU A 106 31.81 -4.24 7.52
N ALA A 107 31.90 -5.23 8.41
CA ALA A 107 33.17 -5.67 8.98
C ALA A 107 33.97 -6.45 7.93
N LEU A 108 35.06 -5.86 7.42
CA LEU A 108 36.13 -6.62 6.77
C LEU A 108 36.98 -7.26 7.85
N PRO A 109 37.17 -8.60 7.86
CA PRO A 109 38.08 -9.23 8.80
C PRO A 109 39.49 -8.65 8.60
N GLU A 110 40.15 -8.27 9.70
CA GLU A 110 41.54 -7.83 9.64
C GLU A 110 42.42 -8.96 9.10
N GLY A 111 43.20 -8.69 8.05
CA GLY A 111 44.19 -9.62 7.49
C GLY A 111 43.86 -10.29 6.15
N LEU A 112 42.69 -10.03 5.55
CA LEU A 112 42.36 -10.52 4.20
C LEU A 112 43.00 -9.66 3.10
N ILE A 113 44.31 -9.85 2.90
CA ILE A 113 45.00 -9.46 1.66
C ILE A 113 44.90 -10.65 0.71
N GLY A 114 44.03 -10.54 -0.30
CA GLY A 114 43.70 -11.59 -1.27
C GLY A 114 42.45 -12.38 -0.84
N ASP A 115 41.39 -12.34 -1.65
CA ASP A 115 40.07 -13.01 -1.46
C ASP A 115 38.99 -12.27 -0.63
N GLY A 116 39.23 -11.05 -0.15
CA GLY A 116 38.22 -10.24 0.58
C GLY A 116 36.91 -9.98 -0.17
N LEU A 117 36.92 -10.00 -1.51
CA LEU A 117 35.72 -9.88 -2.34
C LEU A 117 34.82 -11.11 -2.24
N GLN A 118 35.39 -12.32 -2.17
CA GLN A 118 34.62 -13.54 -1.94
C GLN A 118 34.00 -13.55 -0.53
N PHE A 119 34.62 -12.89 0.46
CA PHE A 119 34.03 -12.73 1.78
C PHE A 119 32.87 -11.72 1.78
N ILE A 120 33.04 -10.56 1.14
CA ILE A 120 31.95 -9.58 0.95
C ILE A 120 30.81 -10.24 0.18
N GLU A 121 31.11 -10.91 -0.93
CA GLU A 121 30.16 -11.66 -1.75
C GLU A 121 29.52 -12.80 -0.95
N ALA A 122 30.28 -13.64 -0.25
CA ALA A 122 29.74 -14.77 0.53
C ALA A 122 28.98 -14.33 1.78
N ARG A 123 29.29 -13.18 2.37
CA ARG A 123 28.56 -12.63 3.52
C ARG A 123 27.27 -11.96 3.07
N LEU A 124 27.32 -11.12 2.03
CA LEU A 124 26.12 -10.58 1.38
C LEU A 124 25.23 -11.74 0.90
N ARG A 125 25.82 -12.77 0.28
CA ARG A 125 25.12 -13.99 -0.15
C ARG A 125 24.59 -14.82 1.02
N ARG A 126 25.31 -14.96 2.14
CA ARG A 126 24.80 -15.66 3.34
C ARG A 126 23.63 -14.92 3.97
N GLU A 127 23.69 -13.59 4.03
CA GLU A 127 22.58 -12.78 4.52
C GLU A 127 21.38 -12.87 3.57
N ILE A 128 21.61 -13.05 2.26
CA ILE A 128 20.57 -13.30 1.24
C ILE A 128 20.00 -14.73 1.30
N LEU A 129 20.84 -15.76 1.50
CA LEU A 129 20.44 -17.19 1.51
C LEU A 129 19.89 -17.67 2.86
N ALA A 130 20.38 -17.15 3.99
CA ALA A 130 19.82 -17.45 5.32
C ALA A 130 18.37 -16.95 5.48
N LEU A 131 17.96 -15.99 4.65
CA LEU A 131 16.57 -15.55 4.51
C LEU A 131 15.73 -16.49 3.62
N ALA A 132 16.37 -17.37 2.83
CA ALA A 132 15.72 -18.35 1.96
C ALA A 132 15.56 -19.74 2.60
N ASP A 133 16.50 -20.16 3.46
CA ASP A 133 16.54 -21.50 4.07
C ASP A 133 15.77 -21.63 5.40
N ALA A 134 15.23 -20.55 5.97
CA ALA A 134 14.52 -20.57 7.26
C ALA A 134 13.06 -21.11 7.18
N ALA A 135 12.67 -21.77 6.09
CA ALA A 135 11.33 -22.35 5.91
C ALA A 135 11.31 -23.85 6.28
N PRO A 136 10.46 -24.31 7.22
CA PRO A 136 10.41 -25.73 7.61
C PRO A 136 9.75 -26.60 6.53
N SER A 137 10.23 -27.83 6.37
CA SER A 137 9.72 -28.83 5.42
C SER A 137 8.73 -29.83 6.05
N GLU A 138 7.75 -30.22 5.23
CA GLU A 138 6.89 -31.43 5.28
C GLU A 138 5.70 -31.49 6.25
N ALA A 139 4.47 -31.61 5.70
CA ALA A 139 3.77 -32.88 5.49
C ALA A 139 2.33 -32.64 4.97
N ARG A 140 1.92 -33.35 3.91
CA ARG A 140 0.52 -33.37 3.42
C ARG A 140 -0.33 -34.35 4.24
N PRO A 141 -1.62 -34.02 4.50
CA PRO A 141 -2.65 -35.02 4.23
C PRO A 141 -3.86 -34.47 3.45
N ALA A 142 -4.54 -35.43 2.83
CA ALA A 142 -5.63 -35.29 1.86
C ALA A 142 -6.99 -35.00 2.50
N GLY A 143 -7.89 -34.40 1.71
CA GLY A 143 -9.34 -34.49 1.90
C GLY A 143 -10.11 -33.27 1.41
N PHE A 144 -10.66 -33.33 0.20
CA PHE A 144 -11.71 -32.41 -0.26
C PHE A 144 -13.07 -33.13 -0.19
N ALA A 145 -14.07 -32.41 0.32
CA ALA A 145 -15.48 -32.62 -0.02
C ALA A 145 -16.06 -31.29 -0.51
N ALA A 146 -16.84 -31.36 -1.59
CA ALA A 146 -17.43 -30.23 -2.31
C ALA A 146 -18.97 -30.13 -2.02
N PRO A 147 -19.75 -29.27 -2.71
CA PRO A 147 -20.39 -28.10 -2.09
C PRO A 147 -21.93 -28.16 -2.14
N GLY A 148 -22.60 -27.25 -1.43
CA GLY A 148 -24.05 -27.09 -1.48
C GLY A 148 -24.46 -25.63 -1.68
N ASP A 149 -24.96 -25.35 -2.88
CA ASP A 149 -25.64 -24.13 -3.32
C ASP A 149 -26.87 -23.78 -2.47
N LEU A 150 -27.25 -22.48 -2.43
CA LEU A 150 -28.66 -22.08 -2.59
C LEU A 150 -28.85 -20.58 -2.92
N ARG A 151 -29.84 -20.35 -3.77
CA ARG A 151 -30.11 -19.15 -4.59
C ARG A 151 -31.03 -18.11 -3.94
N CYS A 152 -30.93 -16.89 -4.48
CA CYS A 152 -31.73 -15.67 -4.28
C CYS A 152 -33.26 -15.83 -4.25
N PHE A 153 -33.96 -14.84 -3.66
CA PHE A 153 -35.01 -14.03 -4.32
C PHE A 153 -35.30 -12.72 -3.56
N ALA A 154 -35.68 -11.68 -4.31
CA ALA A 154 -35.88 -10.29 -3.90
C ALA A 154 -37.35 -9.93 -3.59
N ARG A 155 -37.57 -8.85 -2.81
CA ARG A 155 -38.39 -7.65 -3.16
C ARG A 155 -38.61 -6.73 -1.94
N ASN A 156 -38.31 -5.44 -2.10
CA ASN A 156 -38.55 -4.35 -1.14
C ASN A 156 -39.95 -3.73 -1.28
N PRO A 157 -40.43 -3.05 -0.22
CA PRO A 157 -41.10 -1.75 -0.33
C PRO A 157 -40.42 -0.67 0.58
N PRO A 158 -40.77 0.63 0.47
CA PRO A 158 -39.95 1.75 0.96
C PRO A 158 -40.22 2.13 2.42
N VAL A 159 -39.24 2.74 3.10
CA VAL A 159 -39.31 3.20 4.50
C VAL A 159 -38.89 4.70 4.57
N PRO A 160 -39.51 5.55 5.43
CA PRO A 160 -39.41 7.01 5.38
C PRO A 160 -38.10 7.56 5.98
N ASP A 161 -37.74 8.77 5.54
CA ASP A 161 -36.55 9.49 5.95
C ASP A 161 -36.69 10.12 7.37
N ALA A 162 -35.94 9.56 8.32
CA ALA A 162 -35.65 10.05 9.68
C ALA A 162 -36.76 10.00 10.74
N ALA A 163 -36.40 9.47 11.92
CA ALA A 163 -37.18 9.55 13.16
C ALA A 163 -36.25 9.96 14.32
N SER A 164 -36.72 10.85 15.21
CA SER A 164 -36.04 11.26 16.45
C SER A 164 -36.90 10.92 17.67
N PHE A 165 -36.26 10.63 18.82
CA PHE A 165 -36.93 10.23 20.06
C PHE A 165 -36.35 11.00 21.26
N THR A 166 -37.18 11.30 22.27
CA THR A 166 -36.78 11.99 23.51
C THR A 166 -37.35 11.25 24.73
N PHE A 167 -36.56 11.12 25.81
CA PHE A 167 -36.93 10.33 27.00
C PHE A 167 -37.24 11.22 28.22
N GLY A 168 -38.23 10.84 29.04
CA GLY A 168 -38.67 11.56 30.24
C GLY A 168 -38.14 10.97 31.56
N ALA A 169 -37.90 11.83 32.56
CA ALA A 169 -37.21 11.48 33.81
C ALA A 169 -38.14 10.98 34.94
N GLY A 170 -37.65 10.04 35.76
CA GLY A 170 -38.26 9.63 37.02
C GLY A 170 -37.24 9.01 37.99
N TRP A 171 -37.25 9.43 39.26
CA TRP A 171 -36.35 8.97 40.32
C TRP A 171 -37.12 8.17 41.39
N SER A 172 -36.49 7.16 42.02
CA SER A 172 -36.97 6.63 43.32
C SER A 172 -35.81 6.36 44.27
N ARG A 173 -36.02 6.64 45.58
CA ARG A 173 -35.04 6.49 46.67
C ARG A 173 -35.27 5.17 47.42
N GLN A 174 -34.19 4.44 47.72
CA GLN A 174 -34.11 3.54 48.86
C GLN A 174 -32.81 3.78 49.63
N GLU A 175 -32.93 3.76 50.96
CA GLU A 175 -31.96 4.17 51.96
C GLU A 175 -30.91 3.08 52.25
N ASN A 176 -29.66 3.51 52.49
CA ASN A 176 -28.51 2.76 53.03
C ASN A 176 -27.59 1.96 52.09
N ALA A 177 -27.47 2.35 50.82
CA ALA A 177 -26.31 2.02 49.97
C ALA A 177 -25.72 3.32 49.38
N PRO A 178 -24.44 3.37 48.94
CA PRO A 178 -23.94 4.49 48.14
C PRO A 178 -24.91 4.73 46.97
N PRO A 179 -25.21 5.99 46.59
CA PRO A 179 -26.24 6.28 45.60
C PRO A 179 -25.92 5.57 44.29
N ARG A 180 -26.60 4.45 44.05
CA ARG A 180 -26.66 3.84 42.73
C ARG A 180 -27.76 4.56 41.98
N ALA A 181 -27.37 5.42 41.05
CA ALA A 181 -28.26 5.75 39.95
C ALA A 181 -28.36 4.49 39.09
N VAL A 182 -29.30 3.60 39.44
CA VAL A 182 -29.80 2.63 38.47
C VAL A 182 -30.81 3.41 37.65
N ALA A 183 -30.36 4.01 36.55
CA ALA A 183 -31.31 4.30 35.49
C ALA A 183 -31.92 2.95 35.09
N SER A 184 -33.25 2.87 35.05
CA SER A 184 -33.91 1.69 34.47
C SER A 184 -33.31 1.42 33.08
N PRO A 185 -33.19 0.16 32.64
CA PRO A 185 -32.76 -0.16 31.29
C PRO A 185 -33.58 0.67 30.29
N CYS A 186 -32.94 1.65 29.65
CA CYS A 186 -33.60 2.45 28.63
C CYS A 186 -33.38 1.72 27.32
N ALA A 187 -34.36 0.92 26.91
CA ALA A 187 -34.36 0.28 25.60
C ALA A 187 -34.83 1.31 24.56
N ALA A 188 -33.96 1.66 23.62
CA ALA A 188 -34.34 2.39 22.42
C ALA A 188 -34.61 1.37 21.30
N GLY A 189 -35.87 1.17 20.93
CA GLY A 189 -36.22 0.31 19.80
C GLY A 189 -35.89 1.00 18.49
N LEU A 190 -35.05 0.38 17.66
CA LEU A 190 -34.72 0.88 16.31
C LEU A 190 -35.59 0.13 15.30
N PRO A 191 -36.33 0.80 14.39
CA PRO A 191 -37.12 0.11 13.39
C PRO A 191 -36.21 -0.69 12.43
N MET A 192 -36.64 -1.92 12.10
CA MET A 192 -35.89 -2.84 11.24
C MET A 192 -35.62 -2.27 9.84
N VAL A 193 -34.43 -2.55 9.32
CA VAL A 193 -34.04 -2.29 7.92
C VAL A 193 -33.51 -3.61 7.32
N PRO A 194 -33.75 -3.92 6.04
CA PRO A 194 -33.34 -5.19 5.43
C PRO A 194 -31.84 -5.49 5.56
N ALA A 195 -31.51 -6.77 5.73
CA ALA A 195 -30.18 -7.33 6.09
C ALA A 195 -29.02 -6.96 5.14
N SER A 196 -29.30 -6.43 3.95
CA SER A 196 -28.31 -5.99 2.97
C SER A 196 -27.80 -4.56 3.18
N SER A 197 -28.30 -3.84 4.20
CA SER A 197 -27.99 -2.43 4.42
C SER A 197 -26.92 -2.24 5.48
N ARG A 198 -25.74 -1.69 5.13
CA ARG A 198 -24.79 -1.17 6.13
C ARG A 198 -25.27 0.19 6.61
N ARG A 199 -25.47 0.36 7.93
CA ARG A 199 -25.75 1.67 8.56
C ARG A 199 -24.64 2.01 9.55
N LEU A 200 -24.36 3.29 9.65
CA LEU A 200 -23.47 3.86 10.65
C LEU A 200 -24.34 4.28 11.84
N LEU A 201 -24.11 3.70 13.01
CA LEU A 201 -24.69 4.21 14.24
C LEU A 201 -23.77 5.31 14.78
N SER A 202 -24.26 6.55 14.82
CA SER A 202 -23.54 7.67 15.44
C SER A 202 -24.17 7.98 16.78
N VAL A 203 -23.35 7.94 17.82
CA VAL A 203 -23.73 8.33 19.19
C VAL A 203 -22.95 9.59 19.52
N THR A 204 -23.66 10.68 19.80
CA THR A 204 -23.05 11.92 20.28
C THR A 204 -23.35 12.07 21.75
N LEU A 205 -22.31 12.16 22.57
CA LEU A 205 -22.43 12.40 24.01
C LEU A 205 -22.19 13.89 24.26
N LEU A 206 -23.23 14.62 24.68
CA LEU A 206 -23.10 16.02 25.03
C LEU A 206 -22.63 16.14 26.49
N PRO A 207 -21.52 16.85 26.78
CA PRO A 207 -21.06 17.01 28.14
C PRO A 207 -22.00 17.96 28.90
N LEU A 208 -22.50 17.50 30.04
CA LEU A 208 -23.13 18.36 31.04
C LEU A 208 -22.03 18.93 31.93
N GLN A 209 -21.89 20.26 31.96
CA GLN A 209 -21.11 21.21 32.78
C GLN A 209 -20.19 20.76 33.96
N ALA A 210 -19.71 19.54 34.01
CA ALA A 210 -18.76 19.00 34.97
C ALA A 210 -17.88 17.95 34.28
N GLU A 211 -16.64 17.82 34.76
CA GLU A 211 -15.71 16.79 34.30
C GLU A 211 -16.25 15.39 34.62
N VAL A 212 -16.87 14.75 33.63
CA VAL A 212 -17.28 13.35 33.70
C VAL A 212 -16.21 12.52 33.01
N SER A 213 -15.63 11.55 33.71
CA SER A 213 -14.80 10.52 33.08
C SER A 213 -15.72 9.65 32.21
N LEU A 214 -15.38 9.52 30.93
CA LEU A 214 -16.12 8.65 30.02
C LEU A 214 -15.83 7.17 30.38
N PRO A 215 -16.77 6.25 30.15
CA PRO A 215 -16.53 4.82 30.34
C PRO A 215 -15.42 4.33 29.41
N ASP A 216 -14.50 3.48 29.87
CA ASP A 216 -13.41 2.99 29.01
C ASP A 216 -13.89 2.02 27.91
N GLU A 217 -15.05 1.40 28.11
CA GLU A 217 -15.59 0.34 27.27
C GLU A 217 -17.14 0.37 27.23
N ILE A 218 -17.71 0.21 26.04
CA ILE A 218 -19.15 0.17 25.76
C ILE A 218 -19.49 -1.23 25.27
N ALA A 219 -20.47 -1.89 25.89
CA ALA A 219 -20.97 -3.19 25.48
C ALA A 219 -22.19 -3.04 24.54
N ILE A 220 -22.22 -3.83 23.47
CA ILE A 220 -23.30 -3.85 22.49
C ILE A 220 -24.01 -5.20 22.58
N LEU A 221 -25.31 -5.19 22.87
CA LEU A 221 -26.11 -6.40 23.02
C LEU A 221 -27.15 -6.51 21.90
N ALA A 222 -27.39 -7.73 21.42
CA ALA A 222 -28.53 -8.07 20.55
C ALA A 222 -29.34 -9.16 21.24
N ASP A 223 -30.65 -8.95 21.43
CA ASP A 223 -31.52 -9.83 22.22
C ASP A 223 -30.93 -10.25 23.59
N GLY A 224 -30.22 -9.34 24.25
CA GLY A 224 -29.56 -9.58 25.55
C GLY A 224 -28.24 -10.36 25.47
N VAL A 225 -27.74 -10.67 24.27
CA VAL A 225 -26.47 -11.35 24.02
C VAL A 225 -25.41 -10.33 23.62
N LEU A 226 -24.22 -10.38 24.25
CA LEU A 226 -23.09 -9.53 23.88
C LEU A 226 -22.59 -9.84 22.47
N VAL A 227 -22.75 -8.89 21.57
CA VAL A 227 -22.32 -9.00 20.16
C VAL A 227 -21.10 -8.15 19.84
N GLY A 228 -20.67 -7.27 20.76
CA GLY A 228 -19.41 -6.57 20.65
C GLY A 228 -19.13 -5.69 21.86
N THR A 229 -17.88 -5.30 22.02
CA THR A 229 -17.50 -4.18 22.88
C THR A 229 -16.73 -3.14 22.07
N ALA A 230 -16.78 -1.89 22.49
CA ALA A 230 -16.04 -0.80 21.88
C ALA A 230 -15.31 -0.03 22.97
N ARG A 231 -14.02 0.21 22.77
CA ARG A 231 -13.21 1.01 23.69
C ARG A 231 -13.07 2.43 23.19
N LEU A 232 -13.08 3.35 24.15
CA LEU A 232 -12.86 4.76 23.89
C LEU A 232 -11.36 5.02 23.72
N ASP A 233 -10.94 5.48 22.54
CA ASP A 233 -9.57 5.95 22.34
C ASP A 233 -9.41 7.32 23.05
N PRO A 234 -8.56 7.43 24.09
CA PRO A 234 -8.45 8.64 24.90
C PRO A 234 -8.05 9.88 24.09
N ARG A 235 -7.47 9.69 22.91
CA ARG A 235 -6.98 10.77 22.04
C ARG A 235 -8.10 11.59 21.38
N TRP A 236 -9.33 11.08 21.38
CA TRP A 236 -10.50 11.73 20.77
C TRP A 236 -11.35 12.56 21.75
N GLN A 237 -10.89 12.71 23.00
CA GLN A 237 -11.64 13.38 24.07
C GLN A 237 -11.78 14.90 23.95
N ARG A 238 -11.14 15.58 23.00
CA ARG A 238 -10.98 17.04 23.09
C ARG A 238 -12.08 17.92 22.50
N ASP A 239 -12.93 17.42 21.60
CA ASP A 239 -14.04 18.22 21.06
C ASP A 239 -15.18 17.31 20.61
N GLY A 240 -16.28 17.30 21.38
CA GLY A 240 -17.57 16.69 20.98
C GLY A 240 -17.45 15.38 20.21
N ALA A 241 -17.04 14.31 20.89
CA ALA A 241 -16.62 13.10 20.22
C ALA A 241 -17.78 12.39 19.48
N ARG A 242 -17.59 12.18 18.18
CA ARG A 242 -18.47 11.38 17.31
C ARG A 242 -17.89 9.98 17.18
N TYR A 243 -18.70 8.97 17.48
CA TYR A 243 -18.29 7.57 17.39
C TYR A 243 -19.03 6.83 16.28
N ALA A 244 -18.33 5.86 15.69
CA ALA A 244 -18.79 5.04 14.59
C ALA A 244 -18.57 3.56 14.93
N PHE A 245 -19.61 2.75 14.84
CA PHE A 245 -19.54 1.31 15.15
C PHE A 245 -19.95 0.47 13.95
N TRP A 246 -19.32 -0.70 13.81
CA TRP A 246 -19.63 -1.68 12.78
C TRP A 246 -20.22 -2.93 13.42
N LEU A 247 -21.44 -3.30 13.02
CA LEU A 247 -22.09 -4.53 13.47
C LEU A 247 -21.96 -5.60 12.39
N ARG A 248 -21.50 -6.79 12.76
CA ARG A 248 -21.63 -8.00 11.93
C ARG A 248 -22.82 -8.80 12.46
N PRO A 249 -23.81 -9.16 11.62
CA PRO A 249 -24.87 -10.05 12.06
C PRO A 249 -24.29 -11.45 12.25
N THR A 250 -24.43 -12.03 13.44
CA THR A 250 -24.29 -13.47 13.65
C THR A 250 -25.63 -14.15 13.31
N HIS A 251 -25.58 -15.41 12.87
CA HIS A 251 -26.73 -16.12 12.32
C HIS A 251 -28.00 -16.04 13.19
N GLY A 252 -29.13 -15.69 12.55
CA GLY A 252 -30.44 -15.49 13.17
C GLY A 252 -30.79 -14.01 13.26
N SER A 253 -31.93 -13.58 12.71
CA SER A 253 -32.38 -12.18 12.81
C SER A 253 -32.78 -11.86 14.25
N PRO A 254 -32.05 -10.99 14.97
CA PRO A 254 -32.55 -10.47 16.22
C PRO A 254 -33.67 -9.47 15.95
N ARG A 255 -34.66 -9.40 16.84
CA ARG A 255 -35.83 -8.52 16.68
C ARG A 255 -35.58 -7.12 17.22
N ASP A 256 -34.69 -6.99 18.21
CA ASP A 256 -34.34 -5.72 18.84
C ASP A 256 -32.82 -5.62 19.10
N LEU A 257 -32.25 -4.42 18.94
CA LEU A 257 -30.86 -4.12 19.32
C LEU A 257 -30.87 -3.26 20.59
N ALA A 258 -30.14 -3.67 21.63
CA ALA A 258 -30.10 -2.95 22.91
C ALA A 258 -28.66 -2.47 23.21
N LEU A 259 -28.51 -1.19 23.50
CA LEU A 259 -27.24 -0.62 23.94
C LEU A 259 -27.27 -0.51 25.47
N GLU A 260 -26.41 -1.25 26.16
CA GLU A 260 -26.32 -1.21 27.62
C GLU A 260 -25.06 -0.44 28.02
N PHE A 261 -25.25 0.70 28.69
CA PHE A 261 -24.16 1.52 29.22
C PHE A 261 -23.91 1.10 30.68
N ARG A 262 -22.69 0.65 30.99
CA ARG A 262 -22.26 0.39 32.38
C ARG A 262 -21.18 1.39 32.77
N HIS A 263 -21.50 2.24 33.72
CA HIS A 263 -20.56 3.22 34.27
C HIS A 263 -20.62 3.23 35.80
N ALA A 264 -19.48 3.41 36.46
CA ALA A 264 -19.39 3.60 37.90
C ALA A 264 -19.61 5.08 38.25
N GLY A 265 -20.84 5.56 38.12
CA GLY A 265 -21.23 6.95 38.40
C GLY A 265 -22.48 7.35 37.63
N GLY A 266 -23.27 8.29 38.16
CA GLY A 266 -24.52 8.73 37.54
C GLY A 266 -24.29 9.47 36.23
N PHE A 267 -25.07 9.12 35.21
CA PHE A 267 -25.09 9.76 33.89
C PHE A 267 -26.53 10.17 33.56
N ASP A 268 -26.73 11.34 32.95
CA ASP A 268 -28.04 11.79 32.49
C ASP A 268 -28.23 11.47 31.01
N LEU A 269 -29.23 10.63 30.71
CA LEU A 269 -29.57 10.20 29.35
C LEU A 269 -30.38 11.26 28.58
N ALA A 270 -30.81 12.35 29.23
CA ALA A 270 -31.61 13.40 28.58
C ALA A 270 -30.90 14.11 27.42
N GLY A 271 -29.56 14.02 27.35
CA GLY A 271 -28.73 14.55 26.26
C GLY A 271 -28.26 13.51 25.24
N LEU A 272 -28.68 12.24 25.34
CA LEU A 272 -28.30 11.19 24.40
C LEU A 272 -29.18 11.27 23.14
N GLU A 273 -28.63 11.80 22.06
CA GLU A 273 -29.32 11.80 20.76
C GLU A 273 -28.86 10.58 19.93
N LEU A 274 -29.79 9.65 19.68
CA LEU A 274 -29.60 8.50 18.81
C LEU A 274 -30.14 8.84 17.42
N SER A 275 -29.25 9.07 16.47
CA SER A 275 -29.59 9.31 15.07
C SER A 275 -29.40 8.02 14.28
N LEU A 276 -30.50 7.50 13.72
CA LEU A 276 -30.44 6.54 12.61
C LEU A 276 -30.26 7.32 11.32
N GLY A 277 -29.04 7.78 11.07
CA GLY A 277 -28.70 8.36 9.79
C GLY A 277 -28.70 7.28 8.71
N ASN A 278 -29.48 7.49 7.64
CA ASN A 278 -28.88 7.18 6.35
C ASN A 278 -27.60 8.02 6.31
N ARG A 279 -26.42 7.40 6.10
CA ARG A 279 -25.27 8.13 5.54
C ARG A 279 -25.87 9.07 4.49
N PRO A 280 -25.62 10.39 4.51
CA PRO A 280 -26.22 11.27 3.52
C PRO A 280 -26.00 10.57 2.19
N ALA A 281 -27.10 10.26 1.50
CA ALA A 281 -27.00 9.68 0.18
C ALA A 281 -26.00 10.56 -0.56
N PRO A 282 -24.97 9.98 -1.22
CA PRO A 282 -24.01 10.78 -1.94
C PRO A 282 -24.83 11.77 -2.76
N ALA A 283 -24.52 13.07 -2.61
CA ALA A 283 -25.10 14.06 -3.50
C ALA A 283 -24.87 13.49 -4.90
N ALA A 284 -25.95 13.28 -5.65
CA ALA A 284 -25.86 12.76 -7.01
C ALA A 284 -24.79 13.58 -7.75
N GLY A 285 -23.67 12.96 -8.14
CA GLY A 285 -22.55 13.63 -8.82
C GLY A 285 -21.42 14.26 -7.99
N GLY A 286 -21.27 14.00 -6.68
CA GLY A 286 -20.37 14.76 -5.78
C GLY A 286 -18.84 14.58 -5.95
N ASP A 287 -18.23 13.65 -5.19
CA ASP A 287 -16.76 13.45 -5.16
C ASP A 287 -16.37 11.97 -5.25
N ALA A 288 -17.21 11.07 -4.73
CA ALA A 288 -17.01 9.64 -4.83
C ALA A 288 -16.98 9.17 -6.29
N GLU A 289 -17.90 9.66 -7.12
CA GLU A 289 -17.97 9.34 -8.55
C GLU A 289 -16.73 9.84 -9.30
N LEU A 290 -16.28 11.06 -9.02
CA LEU A 290 -15.03 11.60 -9.54
C LEU A 290 -13.85 10.69 -9.18
N MET A 291 -13.72 10.31 -7.90
CA MET A 291 -12.61 9.48 -7.42
C MET A 291 -12.62 8.06 -8.00
N GLN A 292 -13.77 7.57 -8.46
CA GLN A 292 -13.90 6.29 -9.17
C GLN A 292 -13.36 6.34 -10.61
N LEU A 293 -13.16 7.55 -11.19
CA LEU A 293 -12.52 7.70 -12.50
C LEU A 293 -11.01 7.40 -12.44
N PHE A 294 -10.42 7.44 -11.26
CA PHE A 294 -8.97 7.30 -11.06
C PHE A 294 -8.59 5.89 -10.64
N GLU A 295 -7.49 5.37 -11.20
CA GLU A 295 -6.88 4.09 -10.82
C GLU A 295 -5.45 4.34 -10.32
N ASN A 296 -5.11 3.87 -9.12
CA ASN A 296 -3.76 4.06 -8.58
C ASN A 296 -2.77 3.10 -9.26
N LEU A 297 -1.61 3.59 -9.69
CA LEU A 297 -0.51 2.76 -10.22
C LEU A 297 0.56 2.39 -9.18
N GLY A 298 0.31 2.66 -7.89
CA GLY A 298 1.13 2.17 -6.77
C GLY A 298 1.97 3.26 -6.10
N ASP A 299 3.28 3.00 -5.94
CA ASP A 299 4.22 3.67 -5.01
C ASP A 299 3.91 3.39 -3.53
N ASN A 300 2.73 3.78 -3.06
CA ASN A 300 2.21 3.42 -1.74
C ASN A 300 0.66 3.50 -1.65
N CYS A 301 0.13 3.30 -0.45
CA CYS A 301 -1.32 3.22 -0.19
C CYS A 301 -2.06 4.56 -0.07
N GLU A 302 -1.37 5.71 -0.13
CA GLU A 302 -1.96 7.03 0.17
C GLU A 302 -3.12 7.38 -0.77
N PHE A 303 -2.98 7.22 -2.09
CA PHE A 303 -4.09 7.55 -3.00
C PHE A 303 -5.29 6.60 -2.83
N GLY A 304 -5.05 5.34 -2.48
CA GLY A 304 -6.13 4.42 -2.10
C GLY A 304 -6.89 4.87 -0.84
N LEU A 305 -6.21 5.53 0.10
CA LEU A 305 -6.79 6.13 1.30
C LEU A 305 -7.53 7.44 0.99
N VAL A 306 -7.03 8.25 0.06
CA VAL A 306 -7.74 9.43 -0.49
C VAL A 306 -9.07 8.99 -1.09
N GLN A 307 -9.07 7.97 -1.96
CA GLN A 307 -10.31 7.44 -2.53
C GLN A 307 -11.29 7.00 -1.43
N ARG A 308 -10.79 6.26 -0.42
CA ARG A 308 -11.61 5.82 0.71
C ARG A 308 -12.18 6.99 1.52
N HIS A 309 -11.42 8.06 1.73
CA HIS A 309 -11.88 9.28 2.39
C HIS A 309 -13.12 9.84 1.69
N PHE A 310 -13.10 9.89 0.37
CA PHE A 310 -14.21 10.33 -0.48
C PHE A 310 -15.25 9.25 -0.79
N ALA A 311 -15.31 8.17 -0.01
CA ALA A 311 -16.25 7.07 -0.20
C ALA A 311 -16.12 6.27 -1.51
N ALA A 312 -15.03 6.48 -2.26
CA ALA A 312 -14.71 5.67 -3.43
C ALA A 312 -13.94 4.42 -3.00
N GLU A 313 -14.46 3.26 -3.39
CA GLU A 313 -13.81 1.98 -3.12
C GLU A 313 -13.57 1.22 -4.44
N PRO A 314 -12.76 1.77 -5.38
CA PRO A 314 -12.42 1.06 -6.59
C PRO A 314 -11.69 -0.24 -6.25
N VAL A 315 -11.99 -1.26 -7.03
CA VAL A 315 -11.37 -2.58 -6.97
C VAL A 315 -10.18 -2.54 -7.93
N GLY A 316 -9.00 -2.26 -7.38
CA GLY A 316 -7.76 -2.02 -8.13
C GLY A 316 -6.60 -2.88 -7.64
N LEU A 317 -5.78 -3.37 -8.58
CA LEU A 317 -4.61 -4.21 -8.28
C LEU A 317 -3.59 -3.47 -7.41
N LEU A 318 -3.29 -2.22 -7.78
CA LEU A 318 -2.19 -1.45 -7.21
C LEU A 318 -2.64 -0.40 -6.18
N ARG A 319 -3.94 -0.37 -5.85
CA ARG A 319 -4.55 0.62 -4.96
C ARG A 319 -3.85 0.78 -3.61
N PHE A 320 -3.43 -0.32 -3.01
CA PHE A 320 -2.72 -0.35 -1.72
C PHE A 320 -1.35 -1.02 -1.84
N ALA A 321 -0.77 -1.01 -3.04
CA ALA A 321 0.48 -1.70 -3.33
C ALA A 321 1.67 -0.74 -3.37
N GLY A 322 2.80 -1.19 -2.84
CA GLY A 322 4.10 -0.58 -3.06
C GLY A 322 4.88 -1.33 -4.13
N LEU A 323 5.44 -0.60 -5.10
CA LEU A 323 6.38 -1.14 -6.10
C LEU A 323 7.82 -0.68 -5.89
N GLY A 324 8.05 0.43 -5.16
CA GLY A 324 9.38 0.95 -4.85
C GLY A 324 10.04 1.77 -5.97
N ASP A 325 9.88 1.38 -7.24
CA ASP A 325 10.39 2.12 -8.40
C ASP A 325 9.45 2.03 -9.62
N VAL A 326 9.63 2.95 -10.58
CA VAL A 326 8.82 3.06 -11.81
C VAL A 326 9.13 1.95 -12.81
N TYR A 327 10.35 1.41 -12.82
CA TYR A 327 10.78 0.43 -13.81
C TYR A 327 10.15 -0.93 -13.56
N ARG A 328 9.89 -1.29 -12.31
CA ARG A 328 9.08 -2.47 -11.96
C ARG A 328 7.65 -2.35 -12.46
N LEU A 329 7.08 -1.15 -12.41
CA LEU A 329 5.74 -0.89 -12.97
C LEU A 329 5.76 -1.00 -14.49
N ILE A 330 6.76 -0.42 -15.15
CA ILE A 330 6.93 -0.53 -16.61
C ILE A 330 7.06 -2.00 -17.01
N ARG A 331 7.94 -2.76 -16.35
CA ARG A 331 8.11 -4.20 -16.62
C ARG A 331 6.82 -5.00 -16.38
N LEU A 332 6.07 -4.69 -15.32
CA LEU A 332 4.77 -5.31 -15.06
C LEU A 332 3.78 -5.09 -16.23
N LEU A 333 3.76 -3.88 -16.79
CA LEU A 333 2.92 -3.51 -17.93
C LEU A 333 3.41 -4.17 -19.23
N ASP A 334 4.71 -4.15 -19.50
CA ASP A 334 5.33 -4.77 -20.68
C ASP A 334 5.08 -6.29 -20.73
N ASP A 335 5.16 -6.96 -19.57
CA ASP A 335 4.87 -8.39 -19.43
C ASP A 335 3.36 -8.70 -19.42
N ARG A 336 2.49 -7.68 -19.51
CA ARG A 336 1.03 -7.79 -19.41
C ARG A 336 0.60 -8.59 -18.18
N PHE A 337 1.22 -8.30 -17.03
CA PHE A 337 0.96 -8.97 -15.75
C PHE A 337 1.25 -10.48 -15.76
N GLY A 338 2.14 -10.94 -16.65
CA GLY A 338 2.48 -12.35 -16.82
C GLY A 338 2.78 -13.09 -15.52
N ASN A 339 2.04 -14.18 -15.27
CA ASN A 339 2.18 -15.05 -14.09
C ASN A 339 1.85 -14.41 -12.74
N LEU A 340 1.35 -13.17 -12.68
CA LEU A 340 0.99 -12.52 -11.42
C LEU A 340 -0.25 -13.17 -10.80
N GLY A 341 -0.11 -13.70 -9.57
CA GLY A 341 -1.18 -14.43 -8.88
C GLY A 341 -1.27 -15.91 -9.27
N GLU A 342 -0.34 -16.42 -10.07
CA GLU A 342 -0.18 -17.87 -10.27
C GLU A 342 0.38 -18.54 -9.02
N PRO A 343 0.08 -19.84 -8.79
CA PRO A 343 0.59 -20.57 -7.64
C PRO A 343 2.10 -20.42 -7.49
N GLY A 344 2.54 -19.93 -6.32
CA GLY A 344 3.96 -19.73 -6.01
C GLY A 344 4.57 -18.42 -6.54
N SER A 345 3.83 -17.61 -7.30
CA SER A 345 4.24 -16.24 -7.65
C SER A 345 4.19 -15.30 -6.44
N LEU A 346 3.32 -15.60 -5.47
CA LEU A 346 3.11 -14.82 -4.26
C LEU A 346 3.74 -15.50 -3.04
N ARG A 347 4.01 -14.71 -1.99
CA ARG A 347 4.30 -15.20 -0.65
C ARG A 347 3.64 -14.30 0.40
N THR A 348 3.30 -14.88 1.54
CA THR A 348 2.93 -14.12 2.73
C THR A 348 4.18 -13.73 3.52
N ILE A 349 4.20 -12.50 4.01
CA ILE A 349 5.17 -12.01 5.00
C ILE A 349 4.39 -11.41 6.17
N VAL A 350 5.00 -11.32 7.35
CA VAL A 350 4.34 -10.74 8.54
C VAL A 350 5.03 -9.45 8.92
N VAL A 351 4.26 -8.36 8.98
CA VAL A 351 4.73 -7.03 9.40
C VAL A 351 3.81 -6.51 10.48
N GLY A 352 4.34 -6.30 11.69
CA GLY A 352 3.54 -5.80 12.81
C GLY A 352 2.35 -6.70 13.21
N GLY A 353 2.43 -8.01 12.95
CA GLY A 353 1.34 -8.97 13.21
C GLY A 353 0.28 -9.07 12.09
N GLU A 354 0.38 -8.23 11.05
CA GLU A 354 -0.45 -8.31 9.84
C GLU A 354 0.23 -9.19 8.79
N TYR A 355 -0.56 -10.00 8.08
CA TYR A 355 -0.10 -10.61 6.85
C TYR A 355 -0.05 -9.60 5.72
N TRP A 356 1.06 -9.59 5.00
CA TRP A 356 1.24 -8.88 3.76
C TRP A 356 1.47 -9.88 2.65
N ILE A 357 1.10 -9.50 1.43
CA ILE A 357 1.49 -10.25 0.24
C ILE A 357 2.69 -9.58 -0.39
N GLN A 358 3.63 -10.40 -0.81
CA GLN A 358 4.71 -9.99 -1.68
C GLN A 358 4.74 -10.88 -2.92
N ASP A 359 4.67 -10.26 -4.08
CA ASP A 359 4.95 -10.89 -5.36
C ASP A 359 6.46 -11.06 -5.54
N ARG A 360 6.85 -12.23 -6.06
CA ARG A 360 8.24 -12.62 -6.30
C ARG A 360 8.76 -12.16 -7.67
N ILE A 361 7.87 -11.86 -8.61
CA ILE A 361 8.22 -11.60 -10.01
C ILE A 361 8.57 -10.12 -10.19
N TYR A 362 7.66 -9.23 -9.82
CA TYR A 362 7.73 -7.78 -10.01
C TYR A 362 8.04 -7.04 -8.70
N GLY A 363 8.03 -7.74 -7.57
CA GLY A 363 8.39 -7.18 -6.26
C GLY A 363 7.30 -6.28 -5.67
N ILE A 364 6.04 -6.46 -6.10
CA ILE A 364 4.88 -5.75 -5.55
C ILE A 364 4.62 -6.24 -4.13
N ALA A 365 4.37 -5.34 -3.19
CA ALA A 365 3.95 -5.70 -1.84
C ALA A 365 2.70 -4.93 -1.41
N TYR A 366 1.76 -5.58 -0.72
CA TYR A 366 0.54 -4.93 -0.26
C TYR A 366 -0.02 -5.54 1.02
N HIS A 367 -0.75 -4.70 1.76
CA HIS A 367 -1.49 -5.05 2.98
C HIS A 367 -2.65 -5.99 2.68
N THR A 368 -2.85 -7.01 3.51
CA THR A 368 -4.06 -7.86 3.44
C THR A 368 -5.15 -7.41 4.41
N PHE A 369 -4.77 -6.61 5.42
CA PHE A 369 -5.59 -6.24 6.56
C PHE A 369 -6.09 -7.44 7.38
N ARG A 370 -5.42 -8.60 7.27
CA ARG A 370 -5.68 -9.81 8.06
C ARG A 370 -4.52 -10.04 9.01
N THR A 371 -4.83 -10.25 10.29
CA THR A 371 -3.80 -10.53 11.30
C THR A 371 -3.59 -12.03 11.47
N GLN A 372 -2.48 -12.39 12.11
CA GLN A 372 -2.18 -13.78 12.51
C GLN A 372 -3.22 -14.38 13.47
N HIS A 373 -4.08 -13.56 14.07
CA HIS A 373 -5.16 -14.01 14.95
C HIS A 373 -6.44 -14.35 14.17
N ASP A 374 -6.65 -13.74 13.00
CA ASP A 374 -7.89 -13.86 12.24
C ASP A 374 -7.87 -15.03 11.26
N SER A 375 -6.69 -15.47 10.82
CA SER A 375 -6.51 -16.42 9.72
C SER A 375 -5.12 -17.05 9.74
N ASP A 376 -4.96 -18.19 9.08
CA ASP A 376 -3.64 -18.77 8.82
C ASP A 376 -3.02 -18.23 7.51
N ALA A 377 -1.70 -18.35 7.40
CA ALA A 377 -0.93 -17.79 6.30
C ALA A 377 -1.23 -18.44 4.93
N GLU A 378 -1.61 -19.73 4.91
CA GLU A 378 -1.88 -20.48 3.68
C GLU A 378 -3.23 -20.06 3.08
N THR A 379 -4.25 -19.94 3.92
CA THR A 379 -5.56 -19.38 3.53
C THR A 379 -5.40 -17.96 3.00
N VAL A 380 -4.64 -17.11 3.70
CA VAL A 380 -4.38 -15.73 3.24
C VAL A 380 -3.66 -15.72 1.90
N LEU A 381 -2.67 -16.59 1.71
CA LEU A 381 -1.94 -16.70 0.44
C LEU A 381 -2.87 -17.14 -0.69
N HIS A 382 -3.63 -18.22 -0.50
CA HIS A 382 -4.53 -18.77 -1.51
C HIS A 382 -5.60 -17.77 -1.96
N ASP A 383 -6.25 -17.09 -0.99
CA ASP A 383 -7.23 -16.06 -1.28
C ASP A 383 -6.63 -14.92 -2.11
N ASN A 384 -5.38 -14.54 -1.82
CA ASN A 384 -4.69 -13.48 -2.53
C ASN A 384 -4.15 -13.92 -3.89
N GLU A 385 -3.81 -15.18 -4.13
CA GLU A 385 -3.50 -15.69 -5.46
C GLU A 385 -4.71 -15.54 -6.40
N ILE A 386 -5.88 -15.98 -5.95
CA ILE A 386 -7.15 -15.83 -6.71
C ILE A 386 -7.47 -14.35 -6.95
N LYS A 387 -7.44 -13.54 -5.88
CA LYS A 387 -7.72 -12.11 -5.95
C LYS A 387 -6.75 -11.39 -6.89
N THR A 388 -5.45 -11.66 -6.78
CA THR A 388 -4.42 -10.99 -7.59
C THR A 388 -4.59 -11.30 -9.06
N ARG A 389 -4.84 -12.57 -9.42
CA ARG A 389 -5.10 -12.96 -10.82
C ARG A 389 -6.32 -12.24 -11.38
N TYR A 390 -7.40 -12.16 -10.60
CA TYR A 390 -8.60 -11.41 -10.98
C TYR A 390 -8.30 -9.93 -11.20
N LEU A 391 -7.58 -9.29 -10.26
CA LEU A 391 -7.24 -7.87 -10.32
C LEU A 391 -6.27 -7.53 -11.45
N ALA A 392 -5.33 -8.43 -11.76
CA ALA A 392 -4.41 -8.29 -12.89
C ALA A 392 -5.17 -8.28 -14.21
N ARG A 393 -6.08 -9.25 -14.41
CA ARG A 393 -6.96 -9.27 -15.60
C ARG A 393 -7.80 -8.00 -15.68
N LYS A 394 -8.45 -7.60 -14.58
CA LYS A 394 -9.28 -6.38 -14.53
C LYS A 394 -8.49 -5.13 -14.90
N LEU A 395 -7.27 -4.97 -14.36
CA LEU A 395 -6.42 -3.83 -14.70
C LEU A 395 -6.05 -3.82 -16.19
N GLY A 396 -5.79 -5.00 -16.77
CA GLY A 396 -5.62 -5.14 -18.23
C GLY A 396 -6.84 -4.67 -19.01
N GLU A 397 -8.04 -5.08 -18.59
CA GLU A 397 -9.31 -4.63 -19.18
C GLU A 397 -9.49 -3.11 -19.06
N ASP A 398 -9.25 -2.53 -17.88
CA ASP A 398 -9.34 -1.07 -17.67
C ASP A 398 -8.33 -0.29 -18.56
N LEU A 399 -7.15 -0.87 -18.82
CA LEU A 399 -6.12 -0.29 -19.70
C LEU A 399 -6.45 -0.42 -21.19
N GLU A 400 -7.17 -1.47 -21.58
CA GLU A 400 -7.64 -1.65 -22.96
C GLU A 400 -8.82 -0.71 -23.27
N ASP A 401 -9.72 -0.53 -22.30
CA ASP A 401 -10.87 0.37 -22.42
C ASP A 401 -10.43 1.86 -22.42
N GLY A 402 -9.37 2.20 -21.66
CA GLY A 402 -8.80 3.55 -21.61
C GLY A 402 -9.72 4.62 -21.00
N GLU A 403 -10.76 4.20 -20.27
CA GLU A 403 -11.71 5.11 -19.62
C GLU A 403 -11.11 5.77 -18.36
N LYS A 404 -10.22 5.04 -17.66
CA LYS A 404 -9.61 5.48 -16.39
C LYS A 404 -8.57 6.57 -16.57
N ILE A 405 -8.39 7.37 -15.53
CA ILE A 405 -7.22 8.23 -15.35
C ILE A 405 -6.26 7.53 -14.40
N PHE A 406 -5.13 7.07 -14.91
CA PHE A 406 -4.15 6.36 -14.11
C PHE A 406 -3.30 7.35 -13.32
N VAL A 407 -3.20 7.17 -12.01
CA VAL A 407 -2.46 8.05 -11.12
C VAL A 407 -1.12 7.41 -10.78
N TYR A 408 -0.03 8.10 -11.11
CA TYR A 408 1.29 7.74 -10.65
C TYR A 408 1.87 8.87 -9.80
N LYS A 409 2.19 8.59 -8.53
CA LYS A 409 2.76 9.57 -7.61
C LYS A 409 4.05 9.08 -7.01
N ARG A 410 4.94 10.01 -6.64
CA ARG A 410 6.06 9.75 -5.73
C ARG A 410 6.45 11.01 -4.97
N ALA A 411 6.98 10.85 -3.77
CA ALA A 411 7.52 11.96 -2.98
C ALA A 411 8.89 12.47 -3.43
N VAL A 412 9.49 11.87 -4.45
CA VAL A 412 10.75 12.32 -5.04
C VAL A 412 10.49 12.72 -6.49
N THR A 413 11.12 13.83 -6.92
CA THR A 413 10.99 14.30 -8.30
C THR A 413 11.49 13.25 -9.28
N GLN A 414 10.59 12.76 -10.12
CA GLN A 414 10.88 11.74 -11.14
C GLN A 414 11.48 12.36 -12.39
N ASP A 415 12.22 11.57 -13.17
CA ASP A 415 12.71 12.03 -14.46
C ASP A 415 11.53 12.09 -15.44
N ARG A 416 11.47 13.17 -16.24
CA ARG A 416 10.45 13.26 -17.29
C ARG A 416 10.54 12.08 -18.25
N HIS A 417 11.75 11.58 -18.55
CA HIS A 417 11.96 10.43 -19.42
C HIS A 417 11.37 9.14 -18.83
N GLU A 418 11.45 8.94 -17.51
CA GLU A 418 10.84 7.79 -16.83
C GLU A 418 9.32 7.82 -16.94
N ILE A 419 8.71 9.00 -16.74
CA ILE A 419 7.26 9.17 -16.82
C ILE A 419 6.76 9.01 -18.25
N LEU A 420 7.52 9.49 -19.24
CA LEU A 420 7.21 9.26 -20.65
C LEU A 420 7.32 7.77 -21.03
N ALA A 421 8.28 7.04 -20.47
CA ALA A 421 8.38 5.59 -20.66
C ALA A 421 7.21 4.85 -20.03
N LEU A 422 6.79 5.24 -18.82
CA LEU A 422 5.57 4.71 -18.19
C LEU A 422 4.32 4.99 -19.03
N HIS A 423 4.17 6.23 -19.51
CA HIS A 423 3.06 6.60 -20.37
C HIS A 423 3.05 5.79 -21.68
N ALA A 424 4.21 5.56 -22.27
CA ALA A 424 4.34 4.70 -23.44
C ALA A 424 3.94 3.24 -23.14
N ALA A 425 4.33 2.70 -21.99
CA ALA A 425 3.96 1.34 -21.56
C ALA A 425 2.44 1.19 -21.38
N LEU A 426 1.76 2.16 -20.75
CA LEU A 426 0.30 2.19 -20.67
C LEU A 426 -0.33 2.19 -22.07
N ASN A 427 0.21 2.99 -22.99
CA ASN A 427 -0.32 3.12 -24.35
C ASN A 427 -0.10 1.88 -25.23
N GLN A 428 0.64 0.86 -24.77
CA GLN A 428 0.73 -0.44 -25.45
C GLN A 428 -0.56 -1.28 -25.30
N PHE A 429 -1.42 -0.96 -24.33
CA PHE A 429 -2.74 -1.58 -24.15
C PHE A 429 -3.81 -0.88 -24.99
N GLY A 430 -3.75 0.46 -25.05
CA GLY A 430 -4.65 1.29 -25.82
C GLY A 430 -4.14 2.73 -25.88
N THR A 431 -4.28 3.41 -27.02
CA THR A 431 -3.74 4.76 -27.23
C THR A 431 -4.53 5.86 -26.49
N SER A 432 -5.67 5.51 -25.89
CA SER A 432 -6.56 6.40 -25.14
C SER A 432 -6.18 6.55 -23.67
N ASN A 433 -5.17 5.83 -23.18
CA ASN A 433 -4.82 5.84 -21.77
C ASN A 433 -4.37 7.23 -21.30
N LYS A 434 -4.95 7.68 -20.18
CA LYS A 434 -4.67 8.97 -19.54
C LYS A 434 -3.77 8.75 -18.33
N LEU A 435 -2.62 9.41 -18.29
CA LEU A 435 -1.73 9.37 -17.13
C LEU A 435 -1.75 10.71 -16.40
N PHE A 436 -2.01 10.67 -15.10
CA PHE A 436 -1.88 11.79 -14.19
C PHE A 436 -0.68 11.55 -13.25
N TRP A 437 0.41 12.25 -13.53
CA TRP A 437 1.64 12.19 -12.76
C TRP A 437 1.62 13.22 -11.63
N VAL A 438 1.67 12.76 -10.38
CA VAL A 438 1.68 13.65 -9.21
C VAL A 438 3.06 13.69 -8.55
N THR A 439 3.55 14.88 -8.27
CA THR A 439 4.89 15.14 -7.72
C THR A 439 4.82 16.20 -6.61
N PRO A 440 5.86 16.37 -5.77
CA PRO A 440 5.90 17.50 -4.85
C PRO A 440 5.97 18.83 -5.61
N ALA A 441 5.27 19.83 -5.07
CA ALA A 441 5.38 21.23 -5.48
C ALA A 441 6.82 21.73 -5.32
N ASP A 442 7.18 22.73 -6.11
CA ASP A 442 8.50 23.34 -6.07
C ASP A 442 8.41 24.87 -6.19
N ALA A 443 9.56 25.55 -6.21
CA ALA A 443 9.59 27.01 -6.29
C ALA A 443 8.93 27.59 -7.57
N ARG A 444 8.70 26.75 -8.59
CA ARG A 444 8.09 27.14 -9.87
C ARG A 444 6.63 26.71 -9.98
N HIS A 445 6.19 25.72 -9.21
CA HIS A 445 4.84 25.17 -9.31
C HIS A 445 4.20 25.03 -7.93
N GLN A 446 3.09 25.72 -7.72
CA GLN A 446 2.40 25.74 -6.45
C GLN A 446 1.57 24.45 -6.23
N PRO A 447 1.34 24.05 -4.96
CA PRO A 447 0.39 22.99 -4.66
C PRO A 447 -0.99 23.25 -5.29
N GLY A 448 -1.56 22.23 -5.94
CA GLY A 448 -2.86 22.30 -6.61
C GLY A 448 -2.79 22.68 -8.08
N GLU A 449 -1.63 23.08 -8.60
CA GLU A 449 -1.43 23.31 -10.03
C GLU A 449 -1.47 21.99 -10.82
N VAL A 450 -2.01 22.05 -12.03
CA VAL A 450 -2.01 20.96 -13.01
C VAL A 450 -1.59 21.52 -14.37
N GLU A 451 -0.66 20.85 -15.03
CA GLU A 451 -0.16 21.23 -16.36
C GLU A 451 -0.11 20.05 -17.34
N TRP A 452 -0.16 20.36 -18.62
CA TRP A 452 0.06 19.39 -19.69
C TRP A 452 1.55 19.14 -19.90
N VAL A 453 1.96 17.87 -19.88
CA VAL A 453 3.33 17.46 -20.23
C VAL A 453 3.42 16.98 -21.67
N SER A 454 2.39 16.28 -22.14
CA SER A 454 2.18 15.83 -23.52
C SER A 454 0.70 15.49 -23.72
N ASP A 455 0.32 15.08 -24.93
CA ASP A 455 -1.02 14.50 -25.17
C ASP A 455 -1.28 13.38 -24.16
N ARG A 456 -2.49 13.37 -23.58
CA ARG A 456 -2.96 12.45 -22.54
C ARG A 456 -2.08 12.28 -21.29
N LEU A 457 -1.14 13.19 -21.05
CA LEU A 457 -0.29 13.20 -19.86
C LEU A 457 -0.35 14.55 -19.15
N LEU A 458 -0.93 14.52 -17.95
CA LEU A 458 -0.97 15.66 -17.04
C LEU A 458 0.03 15.46 -15.90
N ARG A 459 0.53 16.58 -15.37
CA ARG A 459 1.30 16.62 -14.13
C ARG A 459 0.60 17.49 -13.10
N GLY A 460 0.49 16.99 -11.87
CA GLY A 460 -0.08 17.70 -10.73
C GLY A 460 0.93 17.85 -9.59
N TYR A 461 0.74 18.89 -8.79
CA TYR A 461 1.67 19.27 -7.71
C TYR A 461 0.99 19.23 -6.34
N LEU A 462 1.58 18.49 -5.39
CA LEU A 462 1.16 18.42 -3.99
C LEU A 462 2.21 19.06 -3.09
N ASP A 463 1.82 19.70 -1.99
CA ASP A 463 2.81 20.27 -1.04
C ASP A 463 3.71 19.17 -0.46
N THR A 464 3.09 18.10 0.04
CA THR A 464 3.79 16.93 0.57
C THR A 464 3.15 15.64 0.06
N ILE A 465 4.00 14.68 -0.30
CA ILE A 465 3.60 13.31 -0.59
C ILE A 465 4.25 12.43 0.46
N SER A 466 3.44 11.63 1.16
CA SER A 466 3.96 10.86 2.28
C SER A 466 4.77 9.66 1.78
N LEU A 467 5.96 9.47 2.36
CA LEU A 467 6.80 8.30 2.11
C LEU A 467 6.54 7.16 3.11
N SER A 468 6.23 7.51 4.35
CA SER A 468 6.22 6.56 5.49
C SER A 468 4.88 6.45 6.20
N ASN A 469 4.02 7.47 6.10
CA ASN A 469 2.71 7.49 6.74
C ASN A 469 1.64 7.87 5.73
N ALA A 470 1.13 6.89 4.99
CA ALA A 470 0.13 7.11 3.95
C ALA A 470 -1.21 7.70 4.46
N HIS A 471 -1.41 7.84 5.77
CA HIS A 471 -2.57 8.50 6.38
C HIS A 471 -2.41 10.03 6.47
N ASP A 472 -1.20 10.55 6.27
CA ASP A 472 -0.89 11.98 6.33
C ASP A 472 -0.98 12.57 4.91
N PHE A 473 -2.20 12.88 4.50
CA PHE A 473 -2.50 13.50 3.20
C PHE A 473 -3.52 14.62 3.36
N ASP A 474 -3.46 15.60 2.45
CA ASP A 474 -4.44 16.68 2.34
C ASP A 474 -5.59 16.26 1.42
N PRO A 475 -6.79 15.95 1.95
CA PRO A 475 -7.91 15.50 1.14
C PRO A 475 -8.42 16.59 0.18
N ASP A 476 -8.44 17.85 0.60
CA ASP A 476 -8.98 18.96 -0.19
C ASP A 476 -8.08 19.25 -1.40
N LEU A 477 -6.76 19.20 -1.19
CA LEU A 477 -5.79 19.38 -2.26
C LEU A 477 -5.83 18.23 -3.27
N TRP A 478 -5.95 16.98 -2.80
CA TRP A 478 -6.16 15.83 -3.69
C TRP A 478 -7.43 15.96 -4.51
N LEU A 479 -8.53 16.40 -3.88
CA LEU A 479 -9.79 16.62 -4.57
C LEU A 479 -9.67 17.69 -5.66
N LEU A 480 -9.01 18.81 -5.35
CA LEU A 480 -8.73 19.87 -6.32
C LEU A 480 -7.95 19.34 -7.53
N LEU A 481 -6.87 18.59 -7.29
CA LEU A 481 -6.06 17.99 -8.35
C LEU A 481 -6.87 17.03 -9.23
N CYS A 482 -7.65 16.12 -8.63
CA CYS A 482 -8.49 15.19 -9.36
C CYS A 482 -9.57 15.90 -10.19
N ARG A 483 -10.25 16.92 -9.63
CA ARG A 483 -11.24 17.71 -10.37
C ARG A 483 -10.61 18.40 -11.58
N THR A 484 -9.45 19.03 -11.36
CA THR A 484 -8.74 19.78 -12.41
C THR A 484 -8.23 18.84 -13.51
N ALA A 485 -7.66 17.69 -13.14
CA ALA A 485 -7.19 16.70 -14.11
C ALA A 485 -8.33 16.11 -14.94
N ALA A 486 -9.44 15.72 -14.31
CA ALA A 486 -10.60 15.18 -15.01
C ALA A 486 -11.18 16.20 -16.01
N ALA A 487 -11.40 17.45 -15.55
CA ALA A 487 -11.90 18.52 -16.41
C ALA A 487 -10.97 18.83 -17.60
N ALA A 488 -9.64 18.80 -17.37
CA ALA A 488 -8.66 19.01 -18.43
C ALA A 488 -8.71 17.89 -19.49
N PHE A 489 -8.80 16.62 -19.07
CA PHE A 489 -8.92 15.51 -20.01
C PHE A 489 -10.25 15.54 -20.79
N ASP A 490 -11.37 15.87 -20.15
CA ASP A 490 -12.67 15.98 -20.82
C ASP A 490 -12.69 17.11 -21.86
N ALA A 491 -12.10 18.26 -21.53
CA ALA A 491 -12.01 19.40 -22.44
C ALA A 491 -11.16 19.10 -23.68
N ALA A 492 -10.15 18.23 -23.58
CA ALA A 492 -9.31 17.83 -24.71
C ALA A 492 -9.98 16.82 -25.66
N GLN A 493 -11.08 16.19 -25.25
CA GLN A 493 -11.86 15.25 -26.06
C GLN A 493 -13.03 15.91 -26.79
N SER A 494 -13.37 17.14 -26.40
CA SER A 494 -14.44 17.98 -26.97
C SER A 494 -13.93 18.76 -28.18
#